data_AF-A0A8C2H6P1-F1
#
_entry.id   AF-A0A8C2H6P1-F1
#
_cell.length_a   1.000
_cell.length_b   1.000
_cell.length_c   1.000
_cell.angle_alpha   90.00
_cell.angle_beta   90.00
_cell.angle_gamma   90.00
#
_symmetry.space_group_name_H-M   'P 1'
#
loop_
_entity.id
_entity.type
_entity.pdbx_description
1 polymer ?
#
loop_
_entity_poly.entity_id
_entity_poly.type
_entity_poly.pdbx_seq_one_letter_code
_entity_poly.pdbx_strand_id
1 'polypeptide(L)'
;MNINDQPFTRVGFVVAWWLLFPHSDTQSNMAAVGSVVNTLTSLWRQQCARTCLPHLFVCISFTGSILKETGLVTESYFSNSKNVLNLYFVKVSWGWTIVLLLPFISYSNLYNRSYTFVLRRLTSLLVATLIWYTCTWAFFYIEDITGSCYESDTKQVIFGDITTKAACRKEGFIWEGFDISGHSFILAYSSLVIVEEMVPMLHIPQSYRKIFLDCLYIALNAIVAIWIWMFLCTSVYFHDIIDKVLGTLCGILGWYLTYVFWYPMPFSPGLPPQQKQHA
;
A
#
# COMPACT_ATOMS: atom_id res chain seq x y z
N MET A 1 0.14 -72.83 33.00
CA MET A 1 -0.51 -71.96 34.00
C MET A 1 0.44 -70.81 34.25
N ASN A 2 0.24 -69.67 33.58
CA ASN A 2 -0.46 -68.46 34.07
C ASN A 2 0.34 -67.73 35.18
N ILE A 3 0.53 -66.41 35.24
CA ILE A 3 0.02 -65.25 34.48
C ILE A 3 0.81 -64.00 35.00
N ASN A 4 1.02 -62.99 34.14
CA ASN A 4 1.25 -61.55 34.40
C ASN A 4 2.38 -61.03 35.32
N ASP A 5 3.31 -60.22 34.77
CA ASP A 5 3.22 -58.74 34.81
C ASP A 5 4.52 -58.11 34.27
N GLN A 6 4.44 -57.45 33.11
CA GLN A 6 5.47 -56.52 32.61
C GLN A 6 4.76 -55.29 32.02
N PRO A 7 5.17 -54.05 32.39
CA PRO A 7 4.45 -52.85 32.02
C PRO A 7 4.75 -52.46 30.57
N PHE A 8 3.66 -52.30 29.82
CA PHE A 8 3.60 -51.73 28.47
C PHE A 8 4.10 -50.27 28.51
N THR A 9 5.37 -50.03 28.16
CA THR A 9 5.88 -48.67 27.94
C THR A 9 5.51 -48.21 26.52
N ARG A 10 4.42 -47.44 26.45
CA ARG A 10 4.06 -46.60 25.30
C ARG A 10 5.16 -45.56 25.04
N VAL A 11 6.19 -45.91 24.26
CA VAL A 11 7.13 -44.91 23.70
C VAL A 11 7.30 -45.06 22.18
N GLY A 12 6.81 -46.15 21.57
CA GLY A 12 7.01 -46.42 20.13
C GLY A 12 6.08 -45.70 19.14
N PHE A 13 4.97 -45.09 19.57
CA PHE A 13 3.94 -44.60 18.63
C PHE A 13 3.99 -43.10 18.29
N VAL A 14 4.71 -42.28 19.06
CA VAL A 14 4.77 -40.82 18.79
C VAL A 14 5.89 -40.47 17.79
N VAL A 15 6.95 -41.28 17.72
CA VAL A 15 8.08 -41.04 16.78
C VAL A 15 7.72 -41.49 15.36
N ALA A 16 6.88 -42.51 15.20
CA ALA A 16 6.45 -42.99 13.87
C ALA A 16 5.46 -42.06 13.16
N TRP A 17 4.76 -41.19 13.90
CA TRP A 17 3.80 -40.24 13.32
C TRP A 17 4.46 -39.00 12.72
N TRP A 18 5.67 -38.63 13.19
CA TRP A 18 6.48 -37.55 12.60
C TRP A 18 7.17 -37.93 11.29
N LEU A 19 7.32 -39.23 11.01
CA LEU A 19 8.00 -39.73 9.80
C LEU A 19 7.04 -40.03 8.63
N LEU A 20 5.71 -39.90 8.84
CA LEU A 20 4.68 -40.25 7.85
C LEU A 20 3.81 -39.07 7.38
N PHE A 21 4.14 -37.83 7.77
CA PHE A 21 3.53 -36.60 7.24
C PHE A 21 4.59 -35.69 6.58
N PRO A 22 4.23 -34.91 5.54
CA PRO A 22 5.05 -34.73 4.35
C PRO A 22 6.15 -33.67 4.55
N HIS A 23 7.38 -34.12 4.78
CA HIS A 23 8.56 -33.27 4.75
C HIS A 23 8.87 -32.77 3.31
N SER A 24 8.50 -33.55 2.28
CA SER A 24 8.68 -33.22 0.86
C SER A 24 7.84 -32.01 0.42
N ASP A 25 6.58 -31.93 0.88
CA ASP A 25 5.65 -30.86 0.47
C ASP A 25 6.03 -29.54 1.12
N THR A 26 6.50 -29.58 2.37
CA THR A 26 6.97 -28.38 3.06
C THR A 26 8.24 -27.83 2.41
N GLN A 27 9.17 -28.69 2.02
CA GLN A 27 10.43 -28.27 1.39
C GLN A 27 10.25 -27.78 -0.05
N SER A 28 9.37 -28.40 -0.82
CA SER A 28 9.00 -27.92 -2.17
C SER A 28 8.25 -26.57 -2.12
N ASN A 29 7.33 -26.39 -1.18
CA ASN A 29 6.65 -25.10 -0.97
C ASN A 29 7.62 -23.99 -0.56
N MET A 30 8.59 -24.28 0.33
CA MET A 30 9.63 -23.31 0.71
C MET A 30 10.51 -22.91 -0.49
N ALA A 31 10.87 -23.86 -1.35
CA ALA A 31 11.63 -23.58 -2.56
C ALA A 31 10.84 -22.73 -3.57
N ALA A 32 9.55 -23.00 -3.74
CA ALA A 32 8.67 -22.23 -4.61
C ALA A 32 8.53 -20.77 -4.14
N VAL A 33 8.29 -20.56 -2.83
CA VAL A 33 8.23 -19.22 -2.22
C VAL A 33 9.55 -18.48 -2.43
N GLY A 34 10.69 -19.13 -2.18
CA GLY A 34 12.01 -18.55 -2.41
C GLY A 34 12.25 -18.13 -3.86
N SER A 35 11.78 -18.92 -4.83
CA SER A 35 11.88 -18.60 -6.26
C SER A 35 11.09 -17.33 -6.64
N VAL A 36 9.87 -17.20 -6.12
CA VAL A 36 9.02 -16.02 -6.33
C VAL A 36 9.70 -14.78 -5.73
N VAL A 37 10.18 -14.87 -4.49
CA VAL A 37 10.91 -13.77 -3.83
C VAL A 37 12.16 -13.38 -4.62
N ASN A 38 12.92 -14.34 -5.13
CA ASN A 38 14.12 -14.06 -5.94
C ASN A 38 13.77 -13.33 -7.24
N THR A 39 12.67 -13.71 -7.89
CA THR A 39 12.19 -13.02 -9.09
C THR A 39 11.76 -11.58 -8.78
N LEU A 40 10.99 -11.38 -7.71
CA LEU A 40 10.55 -10.06 -7.26
C LEU A 40 11.73 -9.17 -6.82
N THR A 41 12.68 -9.71 -6.07
CA THR A 41 13.90 -8.98 -5.71
C THR A 41 14.76 -8.64 -6.93
N SER A 42 14.80 -9.49 -7.96
CA SER A 42 15.46 -9.19 -9.24
C SER A 42 14.79 -8.00 -9.94
N LEU A 43 13.45 -7.98 -9.98
CA LEU A 43 12.68 -6.86 -10.53
C LEU A 43 13.02 -5.53 -9.84
N TRP A 44 12.93 -5.49 -8.50
CA TRP A 44 13.16 -4.26 -7.72
C TRP A 44 14.63 -3.88 -7.58
N ARG A 45 15.55 -4.79 -7.88
CA ARG A 45 16.99 -4.50 -7.98
C ARG A 45 17.29 -3.62 -9.20
N GLN A 46 16.46 -3.66 -10.23
CA GLN A 46 16.60 -2.76 -11.37
C GLN A 46 16.24 -1.33 -10.93
N GLN A 47 17.22 -0.43 -10.99
CA GLN A 47 17.03 0.96 -10.56
C GLN A 47 15.93 1.69 -11.37
N CYS A 48 15.69 1.31 -12.64
CA CYS A 48 14.53 1.82 -13.36
C CYS A 48 13.21 1.36 -12.72
N ALA A 49 13.03 0.11 -12.28
CA ALA A 49 11.74 -0.31 -11.71
C ALA A 49 11.28 0.62 -10.57
N ARG A 50 12.21 1.10 -9.74
CA ARG A 50 11.94 2.07 -8.67
C ARG A 50 11.78 3.50 -9.17
N THR A 51 12.68 3.96 -10.04
CA THR A 51 12.69 5.35 -10.54
C THR A 51 11.57 5.63 -11.55
N CYS A 52 11.17 4.60 -12.30
CA CYS A 52 10.14 4.63 -13.33
C CYS A 52 8.72 4.56 -12.72
N LEU A 53 8.58 4.18 -11.43
CA LEU A 53 7.27 4.03 -10.77
C LEU A 53 6.51 5.36 -10.56
N PRO A 54 7.11 6.46 -10.05
CA PRO A 54 6.42 7.75 -10.02
C PRO A 54 5.97 8.21 -11.42
N HIS A 55 6.81 8.01 -12.43
CA HIS A 55 6.48 8.34 -13.82
C HIS A 55 5.33 7.47 -14.35
N LEU A 56 5.29 6.19 -13.98
CA LEU A 56 4.18 5.29 -14.32
C LEU A 56 2.84 5.84 -13.80
N PHE A 57 2.78 6.31 -12.54
CA PHE A 57 1.55 6.90 -12.00
C PHE A 57 1.12 8.16 -12.76
N VAL A 58 2.06 9.03 -13.13
CA VAL A 58 1.76 10.22 -13.96
C VAL A 58 1.24 9.80 -15.33
N CYS A 59 1.90 8.84 -15.99
CA CYS A 59 1.48 8.33 -17.30
C CYS A 59 0.09 7.68 -17.24
N ILE A 60 -0.21 6.87 -16.22
CA ILE A 60 -1.54 6.26 -16.03
C ILE A 60 -2.59 7.33 -15.76
N SER A 61 -2.28 8.33 -14.94
CA SER A 61 -3.18 9.44 -14.62
C SER A 61 -3.55 10.23 -15.88
N PHE A 62 -2.56 10.59 -16.70
CA PHE A 62 -2.78 11.33 -17.94
C PHE A 62 -3.47 10.48 -19.02
N THR A 63 -2.96 9.27 -19.30
CA THR A 63 -3.49 8.40 -20.36
C THR A 63 -4.89 7.91 -20.03
N GLY A 64 -5.16 7.51 -18.78
CA GLY A 64 -6.49 7.08 -18.36
C GLY A 64 -7.51 8.22 -18.36
N SER A 65 -7.06 9.46 -18.08
CA SER A 65 -7.89 10.66 -18.21
C SER A 65 -8.32 10.92 -19.65
N ILE A 66 -7.39 10.82 -20.61
CA ILE A 66 -7.70 10.94 -22.04
C ILE A 66 -8.66 9.82 -22.47
N LEU A 67 -8.40 8.58 -22.06
CA LEU A 67 -9.27 7.44 -22.39
C LEU A 67 -10.69 7.64 -21.87
N LYS A 68 -10.86 8.21 -20.68
CA LYS A 68 -12.18 8.57 -20.13
C LYS A 68 -12.91 9.57 -21.01
N GLU A 69 -12.23 10.65 -21.44
CA GLU A 69 -12.84 11.68 -22.30
C GLU A 69 -13.26 11.15 -23.68
N THR A 70 -12.49 10.22 -24.24
CA THR A 70 -12.86 9.58 -25.52
C THR A 70 -14.09 8.69 -25.43
N GLY A 71 -14.58 8.37 -24.22
CA GLY A 71 -15.72 7.47 -24.01
C GLY A 71 -15.48 6.05 -24.50
N LEU A 72 -14.22 5.68 -24.79
CA LEU A 72 -13.86 4.38 -25.36
C LEU A 72 -14.05 3.21 -24.38
N VAL A 73 -14.10 3.50 -23.08
CA VAL A 73 -14.19 2.47 -22.06
C VAL A 73 -15.63 2.28 -21.64
N THR A 74 -16.17 1.10 -21.96
CA THR A 74 -17.52 0.70 -21.60
C THR A 74 -17.67 0.51 -20.09
N GLU A 75 -18.86 0.82 -19.59
CA GLU A 75 -19.26 0.54 -18.21
C GLU A 75 -18.98 -0.91 -17.80
N SER A 76 -18.29 -1.11 -16.68
CA SER A 76 -17.91 -2.43 -16.17
C SER A 76 -18.10 -2.51 -14.65
N TYR A 77 -17.84 -3.67 -14.06
CA TYR A 77 -17.85 -3.88 -12.61
C TYR A 77 -17.05 -2.81 -11.84
N PHE A 78 -15.93 -2.35 -12.41
CA PHE A 78 -15.04 -1.36 -11.81
C PHE A 78 -15.57 0.08 -11.88
N SER A 79 -16.54 0.36 -12.75
CA SER A 79 -17.23 1.66 -12.80
C SER A 79 -18.16 1.85 -11.59
N ASN A 80 -18.67 0.77 -11.02
CA ASN A 80 -19.51 0.87 -9.83
C ASN A 80 -18.68 1.22 -8.59
N SER A 81 -18.84 2.43 -8.06
CA SER A 81 -18.13 2.91 -6.85
C SER A 81 -18.41 2.08 -5.59
N LYS A 82 -19.46 1.25 -5.59
CA LYS A 82 -19.83 0.34 -4.48
C LYS A 82 -19.29 -1.08 -4.67
N ASN A 83 -18.38 -1.30 -5.62
CA ASN A 83 -17.75 -2.60 -5.80
C ASN A 83 -16.87 -2.98 -4.58
N VAL A 84 -16.66 -4.28 -4.37
CA VAL A 84 -15.98 -4.82 -3.18
C VAL A 84 -14.54 -4.30 -3.06
N LEU A 85 -13.84 -4.19 -4.19
CA LEU A 85 -12.45 -3.71 -4.22
C LEU A 85 -12.37 -2.24 -3.81
N ASN A 86 -13.30 -1.39 -4.27
CA ASN A 86 -13.31 0.00 -3.87
C ASN A 86 -13.69 0.17 -2.38
N LEU A 87 -14.65 -0.60 -1.89
CA LEU A 87 -15.12 -0.49 -0.50
C LEU A 87 -14.13 -1.02 0.54
N TYR A 88 -13.47 -2.15 0.29
CA TYR A 88 -12.61 -2.81 1.29
C TYR A 88 -11.12 -2.59 1.06
N PHE A 89 -10.68 -2.49 -0.20
CA PHE A 89 -9.27 -2.24 -0.49
C PHE A 89 -9.00 -0.75 -0.53
N VAL A 90 -9.65 0.00 -1.43
CA VAL A 90 -9.28 1.40 -1.64
C VAL A 90 -9.60 2.27 -0.43
N LYS A 91 -10.81 2.19 0.13
CA LYS A 91 -11.19 3.00 1.32
C LYS A 91 -10.35 2.71 2.57
N VAL A 92 -9.87 1.47 2.73
CA VAL A 92 -9.06 1.04 3.90
C VAL A 92 -7.59 0.83 3.49
N SER A 93 -7.16 1.41 2.36
CA SER A 93 -5.87 1.16 1.74
C SER A 93 -4.68 1.47 2.65
N TRP A 94 -4.77 2.58 3.38
CA TRP A 94 -3.74 2.97 4.34
C TRP A 94 -3.61 1.96 5.50
N GLY A 95 -4.73 1.42 5.98
CA GLY A 95 -4.74 0.40 7.02
C GLY A 95 -4.01 -0.87 6.60
N TRP A 96 -4.27 -1.36 5.39
CA TRP A 96 -3.55 -2.52 4.83
C TRP A 96 -2.06 -2.25 4.65
N THR A 97 -1.70 -1.03 4.24
CA THR A 97 -0.30 -0.60 4.08
C THR A 97 0.44 -0.65 5.42
N ILE A 98 -0.14 -0.11 6.49
CA ILE A 98 0.44 -0.17 7.84
C ILE A 98 0.55 -1.62 8.32
N VAL A 99 -0.52 -2.42 8.19
CA VAL A 99 -0.57 -3.81 8.68
C VAL A 99 0.54 -4.68 8.07
N LEU A 100 0.90 -4.45 6.79
CA LEU A 100 1.96 -5.19 6.13
C LEU A 100 3.35 -4.58 6.37
N LEU A 101 3.49 -3.25 6.34
CA LEU A 101 4.79 -2.60 6.50
C LEU A 101 5.32 -2.66 7.94
N LEU A 102 4.47 -2.54 8.96
CA LEU A 102 4.90 -2.55 10.37
C LEU A 102 5.68 -3.83 10.73
N PRO A 103 5.15 -5.06 10.51
CA PRO A 103 5.92 -6.26 10.77
C PRO A 103 7.10 -6.37 9.80
N PHE A 104 6.94 -6.03 8.51
CA PHE A 104 8.04 -6.14 7.54
C PHE A 104 9.25 -5.28 7.92
N ILE A 105 9.07 -3.99 8.25
CA ILE A 105 10.13 -3.08 8.69
C ILE A 105 10.79 -3.62 9.97
N SER A 106 9.98 -4.13 10.90
CA SER A 106 10.49 -4.71 12.15
C SER A 106 11.40 -5.90 11.87
N TYR A 107 10.93 -6.93 11.15
CA TYR A 107 11.70 -8.15 10.92
C TYR A 107 12.88 -7.96 9.97
N SER A 108 12.72 -7.17 8.90
CA SER A 108 13.78 -6.92 7.92
C SER A 108 14.95 -6.13 8.52
N ASN A 109 14.67 -5.14 9.38
CA ASN A 109 15.71 -4.32 9.98
C ASN A 109 16.28 -4.91 11.28
N LEU A 110 15.59 -5.84 11.95
CA LEU A 110 16.18 -6.61 13.05
C LEU A 110 17.33 -7.52 12.58
N TYR A 111 17.42 -7.80 11.28
CA TYR A 111 18.57 -8.49 10.71
C TYR A 111 19.83 -7.64 10.88
N ASN A 112 20.66 -8.02 11.86
CA ASN A 112 21.98 -7.44 12.13
C ASN A 112 21.97 -5.94 12.53
N ARG A 113 20.86 -5.41 13.07
CA ARG A 113 20.77 -4.04 13.61
C ARG A 113 20.13 -4.00 15.00
N SER A 114 20.36 -2.89 15.71
CA SER A 114 19.81 -2.67 17.06
C SER A 114 18.32 -2.33 17.05
N TYR A 115 17.63 -2.62 18.15
CA TYR A 115 16.25 -2.21 18.36
C TYR A 115 16.03 -0.70 18.25
N THR A 116 17.00 0.12 18.66
CA THR A 116 16.95 1.58 18.50
C THR A 116 16.88 2.00 17.03
N PHE A 117 17.62 1.31 16.15
CA PHE A 117 17.54 1.55 14.71
C PHE A 117 16.15 1.20 14.17
N VAL A 118 15.60 0.06 14.58
CA VAL A 118 14.26 -0.39 14.17
C VAL A 118 13.18 0.58 14.64
N LEU A 119 13.21 1.01 15.91
CA LEU A 119 12.26 1.98 16.45
C LEU A 119 12.33 3.31 15.70
N ARG A 120 13.54 3.79 15.39
CA ARG A 120 13.74 4.97 14.54
C ARG A 120 13.19 4.77 13.13
N ARG A 121 13.31 3.57 12.54
CA ARG A 121 12.70 3.26 11.24
C ARG A 121 11.18 3.25 11.31
N LEU A 122 10.58 2.72 12.38
CA LEU A 122 9.13 2.71 12.56
C LEU A 122 8.53 4.12 12.66
N THR A 123 9.29 5.14 13.08
CA THR A 123 8.81 6.53 13.03
C THR A 123 8.59 7.04 11.60
N SER A 124 9.18 6.40 10.58
CA SER A 124 8.86 6.70 9.17
C SER A 124 7.39 6.40 8.82
N LEU A 125 6.80 5.36 9.42
CA LEU A 125 5.37 5.06 9.23
C LEU A 125 4.48 6.08 9.93
N LEU A 126 4.92 6.60 11.09
CA LEU A 126 4.23 7.70 11.78
C LEU A 126 4.25 8.96 10.91
N VAL A 127 5.42 9.34 10.40
CA VAL A 127 5.57 10.46 9.46
C VAL A 127 4.67 10.26 8.24
N ALA A 128 4.70 9.05 7.64
CA ALA A 128 3.92 8.78 6.46
C ALA A 128 2.41 8.88 6.72
N THR A 129 1.96 8.46 7.91
CA THR A 129 0.56 8.59 8.36
C THR A 129 0.16 10.04 8.58
N LEU A 130 1.05 10.87 9.14
CA LEU A 130 0.80 12.30 9.31
C LEU A 130 0.67 13.01 7.95
N ILE A 131 1.51 12.67 6.98
CA ILE A 131 1.41 13.22 5.61
C ILE A 131 0.08 12.82 4.97
N TRP A 132 -0.28 11.53 5.05
CA TRP A 132 -1.58 11.06 4.54
C TRP A 132 -2.75 11.82 5.18
N TYR A 133 -2.75 11.93 6.51
CA TYR A 133 -3.81 12.59 7.26
C TYR A 133 -3.92 14.08 6.90
N THR A 134 -2.79 14.80 6.86
CA THR A 134 -2.76 16.23 6.53
C THR A 134 -3.19 16.50 5.10
N CYS A 135 -2.76 15.69 4.12
CA CYS A 135 -3.18 15.83 2.73
C CYS A 135 -4.67 15.54 2.57
N THR A 136 -5.18 14.47 3.19
CA THR A 136 -6.60 14.12 3.12
C THR A 136 -7.48 15.18 3.77
N TRP A 137 -7.04 15.70 4.93
CA TRP A 137 -7.71 16.82 5.59
C TRP A 137 -7.72 18.08 4.70
N ALA A 138 -6.59 18.39 4.05
CA ALA A 138 -6.49 19.53 3.13
C ALA A 138 -7.42 19.38 1.92
N PHE A 139 -7.60 18.17 1.38
CA PHE A 139 -8.55 17.94 0.27
C PHE A 139 -9.98 18.21 0.69
N PHE A 140 -10.42 17.71 1.85
CA PHE A 140 -11.76 18.01 2.37
C PHE A 140 -11.94 19.51 2.63
N TYR A 141 -10.93 20.16 3.21
CA TYR A 141 -10.97 21.59 3.46
C TYR A 141 -11.07 22.39 2.14
N ILE A 142 -10.31 22.02 1.11
CA ILE A 142 -10.38 22.65 -0.22
C ILE A 142 -11.77 22.46 -0.84
N GLU A 143 -12.34 21.26 -0.74
CA GLU A 143 -13.68 20.99 -1.26
C GLU A 143 -14.74 21.86 -0.54
N ASP A 144 -14.66 21.98 0.79
CA ASP A 144 -15.60 22.77 1.58
C ASP A 144 -15.51 24.28 1.26
N ILE A 145 -14.30 24.84 1.05
CA ILE A 145 -14.15 26.28 0.73
C ILE A 145 -14.47 26.62 -0.72
N THR A 146 -14.29 25.68 -1.66
CA THR A 146 -14.53 25.91 -3.08
C THR A 146 -15.94 25.54 -3.52
N GLY A 147 -16.64 24.73 -2.71
CA GLY A 147 -17.94 24.20 -3.06
C GLY A 147 -19.10 25.13 -2.73
N SER A 148 -20.23 24.84 -3.37
CA SER A 148 -21.50 25.51 -3.18
C SER A 148 -22.62 24.48 -3.06
N CYS A 149 -23.60 24.77 -2.22
CA CYS A 149 -24.77 23.94 -2.01
C CYS A 149 -25.93 24.42 -2.88
N TYR A 150 -26.51 23.48 -3.64
CA TYR A 150 -27.61 23.72 -4.58
C TYR A 150 -28.84 22.95 -4.13
N GLU A 151 -29.99 23.60 -4.20
CA GLU A 151 -31.27 22.93 -3.98
C GLU A 151 -31.56 21.92 -5.10
N SER A 152 -31.95 20.70 -4.72
CA SER A 152 -32.06 19.56 -5.64
C SER A 152 -33.12 19.76 -6.73
N ASP A 153 -34.22 20.46 -6.42
CA ASP A 153 -35.35 20.64 -7.35
C ASP A 153 -35.21 21.86 -8.26
N THR A 154 -34.57 22.93 -7.78
CA THR A 154 -34.49 24.23 -8.49
C THR A 154 -33.11 24.56 -9.03
N LYS A 155 -32.06 23.82 -8.62
CA LYS A 155 -30.63 24.13 -8.86
C LYS A 155 -30.25 25.57 -8.49
N GLN A 156 -30.98 26.19 -7.57
CA GLN A 156 -30.64 27.52 -7.07
C GLN A 156 -29.55 27.42 -6.00
N VAL A 157 -28.60 28.35 -6.04
CA VAL A 157 -27.51 28.44 -5.06
C VAL A 157 -28.08 28.91 -3.72
N ILE A 158 -27.88 28.12 -2.67
CA ILE A 158 -28.24 28.51 -1.31
C ILE A 158 -27.07 29.32 -0.74
N PHE A 159 -27.18 30.65 -0.81
CA PHE A 159 -26.18 31.56 -0.24
C PHE A 159 -26.35 31.64 1.29
N GLY A 160 -25.30 31.26 2.03
CA GLY A 160 -25.05 31.82 3.37
C GLY A 160 -25.09 30.86 4.57
N ASP A 161 -25.83 29.75 4.54
CA ASP A 161 -26.07 28.97 5.78
C ASP A 161 -25.37 27.59 5.83
N ILE A 162 -24.95 27.04 4.69
CA ILE A 162 -24.38 25.69 4.62
C ILE A 162 -23.01 25.73 3.95
N THR A 163 -21.96 25.66 4.76
CA THR A 163 -20.55 25.78 4.32
C THR A 163 -19.83 24.43 4.19
N THR A 164 -20.49 23.31 4.48
CA THR A 164 -19.87 21.98 4.43
C THR A 164 -20.68 21.03 3.58
N LYS A 165 -19.98 20.17 2.82
CA LYS A 165 -20.60 19.11 2.01
C LYS A 165 -21.51 18.19 2.83
N ALA A 166 -21.09 17.87 4.06
CA ALA A 166 -21.85 17.00 4.96
C ALA A 166 -23.19 17.62 5.38
N ALA A 167 -23.19 18.91 5.73
CA ALA A 167 -24.42 19.61 6.08
C ALA A 167 -25.35 19.76 4.86
N CYS A 168 -24.81 20.08 3.69
CA CYS A 168 -25.58 20.18 2.45
C CYS A 168 -26.30 18.87 2.10
N ARG A 169 -25.57 17.74 2.12
CA ARG A 169 -26.15 16.42 1.81
C ARG A 169 -27.14 15.94 2.86
N LYS A 170 -27.01 16.37 4.12
CA LYS A 170 -27.95 16.01 5.19
C LYS A 170 -29.34 16.57 4.92
N GLU A 171 -29.42 17.76 4.36
CA GLU A 171 -30.68 18.40 3.96
C GLU A 171 -31.22 17.88 2.61
N GLY A 172 -30.54 16.91 1.98
CA GLY A 172 -30.94 16.35 0.69
C GLY A 172 -30.56 17.20 -0.52
N PHE A 173 -29.69 18.20 -0.32
CA PHE A 173 -29.20 19.09 -1.37
C PHE A 173 -27.96 18.53 -2.10
N ILE A 174 -27.66 19.12 -3.26
CA ILE A 174 -26.53 18.74 -4.11
C ILE A 174 -25.35 19.66 -3.81
N TRP A 175 -24.18 19.07 -3.59
CA TRP A 175 -22.93 19.81 -3.40
C TRP A 175 -22.10 19.73 -4.68
N GLU A 176 -21.72 20.88 -5.24
CA GLU A 176 -20.71 20.96 -6.30
C GLU A 176 -19.52 21.75 -5.79
N GLY A 177 -18.34 21.14 -5.81
CA GLY A 177 -17.10 21.74 -5.36
C GLY A 177 -15.90 21.04 -5.98
N PHE A 178 -14.71 21.60 -5.74
CA PHE A 178 -13.48 21.05 -6.30
C PHE A 178 -13.02 19.83 -5.47
N ASP A 179 -13.28 18.62 -5.97
CA ASP A 179 -13.03 17.35 -5.29
C ASP A 179 -11.73 16.69 -5.77
N ILE A 180 -10.61 17.06 -5.16
CA ILE A 180 -9.30 16.44 -5.44
C ILE A 180 -9.37 14.94 -5.15
N SER A 181 -8.91 14.13 -6.11
CA SER A 181 -9.04 12.67 -6.01
C SER A 181 -8.16 12.08 -4.91
N GLY A 182 -8.74 11.88 -3.72
CA GLY A 182 -8.09 11.23 -2.58
C GLY A 182 -7.68 9.78 -2.86
N HIS A 183 -8.42 9.07 -3.74
CA HIS A 183 -8.07 7.73 -4.18
C HIS A 183 -6.79 7.72 -5.03
N SER A 184 -6.66 8.66 -5.96
CA SER A 184 -5.44 8.81 -6.76
C SER A 184 -4.23 9.11 -5.88
N PHE A 185 -4.41 10.00 -4.90
CA PHE A 185 -3.41 10.30 -3.88
C PHE A 185 -2.96 9.06 -3.10
N ILE A 186 -3.89 8.38 -2.41
CA ILE A 186 -3.53 7.32 -1.46
C ILE A 186 -2.93 6.09 -2.14
N LEU A 187 -3.40 5.74 -3.34
CA LEU A 187 -2.91 4.58 -4.08
C LEU A 187 -1.49 4.81 -4.63
N ALA A 188 -1.22 6.02 -5.16
CA ALA A 188 0.12 6.39 -5.59
C ALA A 188 1.08 6.50 -4.39
N TYR A 189 0.67 7.24 -3.35
CA TYR A 189 1.49 7.45 -2.16
C TYR A 189 1.84 6.15 -1.45
N SER A 190 0.85 5.27 -1.21
CA SER A 190 1.07 3.98 -0.54
C SER A 190 2.04 3.10 -1.32
N SER A 191 1.86 3.01 -2.65
CA SER A 191 2.74 2.22 -3.52
C SER A 191 4.19 2.70 -3.46
N LEU A 192 4.41 4.01 -3.52
CA LEU A 192 5.75 4.61 -3.46
C LEU A 192 6.42 4.37 -2.09
N VAL A 193 5.69 4.57 -0.99
CA VAL A 193 6.17 4.27 0.37
C VAL A 193 6.53 2.79 0.52
N ILE A 194 5.66 1.88 0.08
CA ILE A 194 5.91 0.43 0.19
C ILE A 194 7.18 0.03 -0.55
N VAL A 195 7.35 0.48 -1.79
CA VAL A 195 8.51 0.13 -2.63
C VAL A 195 9.83 0.62 -2.03
N GLU A 196 9.84 1.81 -1.43
CA GLU A 196 11.03 2.30 -0.71
C GLU A 196 11.32 1.47 0.56
N GLU A 197 10.31 1.21 1.37
CA GLU A 197 10.50 0.43 2.62
C GLU A 197 10.90 -1.03 2.36
N MET A 198 10.60 -1.58 1.18
CA MET A 198 10.96 -2.93 0.77
C MET A 198 12.44 -3.13 0.41
N VAL A 199 13.20 -2.05 0.20
CA VAL A 199 14.62 -2.08 -0.22
C VAL A 199 15.54 -2.96 0.65
N PRO A 200 15.38 -3.06 1.99
CA PRO A 200 16.21 -3.94 2.80
C PRO A 200 16.20 -5.40 2.33
N MET A 201 15.09 -5.88 1.76
CA MET A 201 14.97 -7.25 1.25
C MET A 201 15.99 -7.59 0.16
N LEU A 202 16.43 -6.59 -0.62
CA LEU A 202 17.41 -6.78 -1.69
C LEU A 202 18.80 -7.18 -1.16
N HIS A 203 19.05 -6.93 0.12
CA HIS A 203 20.36 -7.08 0.76
C HIS A 203 20.38 -8.20 1.81
N ILE A 204 19.22 -8.77 2.18
CA ILE A 204 19.16 -9.87 3.14
C ILE A 204 19.55 -11.17 2.42
N PRO A 205 20.63 -11.85 2.84
CA PRO A 205 21.03 -13.12 2.25
C PRO A 205 19.97 -14.20 2.46
N GLN A 206 19.83 -15.09 1.47
CA GLN A 206 18.78 -16.09 1.44
C GLN A 206 18.76 -16.99 2.68
N SER A 207 19.92 -17.29 3.26
CA SER A 207 20.07 -18.12 4.46
C SER A 207 19.42 -17.53 5.72
N TYR A 208 19.20 -16.22 5.76
CA TYR A 208 18.59 -15.52 6.90
C TYR A 208 17.14 -15.13 6.66
N ARG A 209 16.61 -15.34 5.44
CA ARG A 209 15.20 -15.10 5.13
C ARG A 209 14.36 -16.21 5.72
N LYS A 210 13.51 -15.85 6.68
CA LYS A 210 12.50 -16.76 7.22
C LYS A 210 11.27 -16.75 6.30
N ILE A 211 10.56 -17.87 6.23
CA ILE A 211 9.31 -17.97 5.44
C ILE A 211 8.32 -16.84 5.74
N PHE A 212 8.22 -16.40 7.00
CA PHE A 212 7.36 -15.28 7.37
C PHE A 212 7.75 -13.96 6.68
N LEU A 213 9.05 -13.65 6.60
CA LEU A 213 9.55 -12.45 5.93
C LEU A 213 9.33 -12.54 4.41
N ASP A 214 9.55 -13.72 3.83
CA ASP A 214 9.28 -13.99 2.41
C ASP A 214 7.79 -13.81 2.07
N CYS A 215 6.88 -14.34 2.90
CA CYS A 215 5.44 -14.16 2.75
C CYS A 215 5.02 -12.68 2.88
N LEU A 216 5.58 -11.93 3.83
CA LEU A 216 5.34 -10.49 3.95
C LEU A 216 5.80 -9.74 2.71
N TYR A 217 6.98 -10.07 2.19
CA TYR A 217 7.50 -9.44 0.97
C TYR A 217 6.62 -9.74 -0.24
N ILE A 218 6.15 -10.98 -0.40
CA ILE A 218 5.19 -11.35 -1.45
C ILE A 218 3.87 -10.57 -1.28
N ALA A 219 3.34 -10.47 -0.06
CA ALA A 219 2.12 -9.72 0.22
C ALA A 219 2.26 -8.23 -0.10
N LEU A 220 3.40 -7.61 0.21
CA LEU A 220 3.69 -6.21 -0.15
C LEU A 220 3.80 -6.00 -1.66
N ASN A 221 4.39 -6.94 -2.40
CA ASN A 221 4.39 -6.88 -3.86
C ASN A 221 2.97 -7.03 -4.44
N ALA A 222 2.19 -7.96 -3.91
CA ALA A 222 0.82 -8.18 -4.34
C ALA A 222 -0.05 -6.95 -4.08
N ILE A 223 0.08 -6.30 -2.91
CA ILE A 223 -0.72 -5.11 -2.59
C ILE A 223 -0.32 -3.91 -3.47
N VAL A 224 0.97 -3.73 -3.80
CA VAL A 224 1.42 -2.71 -4.76
C VAL A 224 0.82 -2.96 -6.13
N ALA A 225 0.81 -4.21 -6.61
CA ALA A 225 0.19 -4.56 -7.89
C ALA A 225 -1.32 -4.25 -7.88
N ILE A 226 -2.02 -4.56 -6.78
CA ILE A 226 -3.43 -4.20 -6.58
C ILE A 226 -3.62 -2.69 -6.58
N TRP A 227 -2.74 -1.91 -5.94
CA TRP A 227 -2.82 -0.45 -5.94
C TRP A 227 -2.61 0.17 -7.31
N ILE A 228 -1.66 -0.34 -8.09
CA ILE A 228 -1.44 0.11 -9.47
C ILE A 228 -2.67 -0.22 -10.33
N TRP A 229 -3.23 -1.42 -10.19
CA TRP A 229 -4.45 -1.81 -10.89
C TRP A 229 -5.65 -0.93 -10.51
N MET A 230 -5.89 -0.73 -9.21
CA MET A 230 -6.98 0.11 -8.74
C MET A 230 -6.79 1.56 -9.17
N PHE A 231 -5.56 2.07 -9.19
CA PHE A 231 -5.26 3.42 -9.68
C PHE A 231 -5.57 3.54 -11.18
N LEU A 232 -5.25 2.52 -11.99
CA LEU A 232 -5.64 2.46 -13.40
C LEU A 232 -7.17 2.51 -13.55
N CYS A 233 -7.91 1.71 -12.79
CA CYS A 233 -9.37 1.77 -12.78
C CYS A 233 -9.88 3.16 -12.35
N THR A 234 -9.30 3.76 -11.31
CA THR A 234 -9.64 5.11 -10.86
C THR A 234 -9.42 6.15 -11.95
N SER A 235 -8.32 6.05 -12.69
CA SER A 235 -7.96 6.97 -13.77
C SER A 235 -8.96 6.93 -14.93
N VAL A 236 -9.48 5.74 -15.25
CA VAL A 236 -10.35 5.53 -16.41
C VAL A 236 -11.84 5.76 -16.09
N TYR A 237 -12.32 5.44 -14.88
CA TYR A 237 -13.76 5.44 -14.57
C TYR A 237 -14.24 6.65 -13.74
N PHE A 238 -13.40 7.26 -12.91
CA PHE A 238 -13.84 8.25 -11.91
C PHE A 238 -13.20 9.62 -12.15
N HIS A 239 -13.66 10.70 -11.49
CA HIS A 239 -13.09 12.07 -11.43
C HIS A 239 -12.74 12.78 -12.75
N ASP A 240 -12.59 14.09 -12.71
CA ASP A 240 -12.08 14.87 -13.84
C ASP A 240 -10.55 14.87 -13.87
N ILE A 241 -9.98 15.31 -15.00
CA ILE A 241 -8.53 15.21 -15.25
C ILE A 241 -7.74 15.93 -14.15
N ILE A 242 -8.15 17.15 -13.82
CA ILE A 242 -7.43 18.01 -12.89
C ILE A 242 -7.41 17.37 -11.48
N ASP A 243 -8.55 16.86 -11.02
CA ASP A 243 -8.69 16.23 -9.70
C ASP A 243 -7.74 15.04 -9.52
N LYS A 244 -7.60 14.21 -10.56
CA LYS A 244 -6.70 13.05 -10.57
C LYS A 244 -5.25 13.47 -10.58
N VAL A 245 -4.90 14.42 -11.45
CA VAL A 245 -3.53 14.90 -11.60
C VAL A 245 -3.07 15.53 -10.29
N LEU A 246 -3.87 16.38 -9.65
CA LEU A 246 -3.54 16.97 -8.36
C LEU A 246 -3.39 15.93 -7.25
N GLY A 247 -4.32 14.97 -7.16
CA GLY A 247 -4.21 13.89 -6.19
C GLY A 247 -2.93 13.07 -6.39
N THR A 248 -2.61 12.71 -7.63
CA THR A 248 -1.40 11.95 -7.99
C THR A 248 -0.13 12.73 -7.65
N LEU A 249 -0.08 14.01 -8.01
CA LEU A 249 1.07 14.89 -7.73
C LEU A 249 1.28 15.09 -6.23
N CYS A 250 0.20 15.21 -5.45
CA CYS A 250 0.29 15.29 -3.99
C CYS A 250 0.92 14.02 -3.39
N GLY A 251 0.59 12.85 -3.93
CA GLY A 251 1.15 11.57 -3.49
C GLY A 251 2.64 11.46 -3.81
N ILE A 252 3.02 11.84 -5.02
CA ILE A 252 4.44 11.89 -5.43
C ILE A 252 5.20 12.92 -4.60
N LEU A 253 4.61 14.09 -4.33
CA LEU A 253 5.22 15.14 -3.52
C LEU A 253 5.48 14.68 -2.09
N GLY A 254 4.51 14.02 -1.44
CA GLY A 254 4.68 13.46 -0.09
C GLY A 254 5.83 12.46 -0.01
N TRP A 255 5.94 11.58 -1.02
CA TRP A 255 7.07 10.66 -1.15
C TRP A 255 8.40 11.39 -1.41
N TYR A 256 8.42 12.37 -2.31
CA TYR A 256 9.61 13.12 -2.66
C TYR A 256 10.17 13.89 -1.46
N LEU A 257 9.30 14.61 -0.74
CA LEU A 257 9.67 15.38 0.46
C LEU A 257 10.26 14.48 1.55
N THR A 258 9.75 13.26 1.70
CA THR A 258 10.25 12.31 2.69
C THR A 258 11.50 11.59 2.21
N TYR A 259 11.40 10.74 1.19
CA TYR A 259 12.48 9.83 0.80
C TYR A 259 13.61 10.51 0.02
N VAL A 260 13.33 11.55 -0.75
CA VAL A 260 14.37 12.22 -1.55
C VAL A 260 15.00 13.37 -0.77
N PHE A 261 14.19 14.16 -0.04
CA PHE A 261 14.67 15.38 0.61
C PHE A 261 14.97 15.21 2.11
N TRP A 262 14.04 14.70 2.91
CA TRP A 262 14.18 14.73 4.38
C TRP A 262 14.91 13.53 5.00
N TYR A 263 14.60 12.31 4.58
CA TYR A 263 15.15 11.07 5.12
C TYR A 263 16.68 10.91 4.96
N PRO A 264 17.36 11.56 3.99
CA PRO A 264 18.81 11.67 4.00
C PRO A 264 19.39 12.50 5.15
N MET A 265 18.60 13.36 5.81
CA MET A 265 19.09 14.29 6.84
C MET A 265 19.26 13.62 8.22
N PRO A 266 20.17 14.12 9.09
CA PRO A 266 20.50 13.50 10.39
C PRO A 266 19.34 13.39 11.38
N PHE A 267 18.39 14.33 11.34
CA PHE A 267 17.25 14.43 12.27
C PHE A 267 15.97 13.72 11.78
N SER A 268 16.09 12.87 10.75
CA SER A 268 14.97 12.15 10.16
C SER A 268 14.89 10.69 10.64
N PRO A 269 13.82 9.94 10.31
CA PRO A 269 13.79 8.47 10.44
C PRO A 269 14.92 7.74 9.68
N GLY A 270 15.65 8.42 8.79
CA GLY A 270 16.69 7.85 7.95
C GLY A 270 16.14 7.24 6.66
N LEU A 271 17.02 6.81 5.75
CA LEU A 271 16.63 5.96 4.62
C LEU A 271 16.61 4.48 5.05
N PRO A 272 15.78 3.64 4.39
CA PRO A 272 15.92 2.20 4.47
C PRO A 272 17.37 1.79 4.13
N PRO A 273 17.98 0.85 4.87
CA PRO A 273 19.37 0.49 4.67
C PRO A 273 19.60 -0.02 3.24
N GLN A 274 20.34 0.78 2.48
CA GLN A 274 20.98 0.42 1.22
C GLN A 274 22.42 0.01 1.55
N GLN A 275 22.94 -1.04 0.92
CA GLN A 275 24.34 -1.39 1.13
C GLN A 275 25.20 -0.19 0.73
N LYS A 276 26.05 0.29 1.65
CA LYS A 276 27.03 1.34 1.34
C LYS A 276 27.76 0.91 0.07
N GLN A 277 27.58 1.65 -1.02
CA GLN A 277 28.62 1.71 -2.02
C GLN A 277 29.81 2.28 -1.26
N HIS A 278 30.74 1.40 -0.91
CA HIS A 278 32.08 1.82 -0.53
C HIS A 278 32.62 2.57 -1.76
N ALA A 279 32.54 3.89 -1.71
CA ALA A 279 33.43 4.76 -2.44
C ALA A 279 34.78 4.76 -1.72
#